data_AF-A0A1C6HYF1-F1
#
_entry.id   AF-A0A1C6HYF1-F1
#
_cell.length_a   1.000
_cell.length_b   1.000
_cell.length_c   1.000
_cell.angle_alpha   90.00
_cell.angle_beta   90.00
_cell.angle_gamma   90.00
#
_symmetry.space_group_name_H-M   'P 1'
#
loop_
_entity.id
_entity.type
_entity.pdbx_description
1 polymer ?
#
loop_
_entity_poly.entity_id
_entity_poly.type
_entity_poly.pdbx_seq_one_letter_code
_entity_poly.pdbx_strand_id
1 'polypeptide(L)' 'MSPTFAEALKKARLGKGWTQAQLAEKVGICTCTLYKYEKGDYEPSLINIVSLADALKCQFQCGKANFEFTPHE' A
#
# COMPACT_ATOMS: atom_id res chain seq x y z
N MET A 1 6.92 -3.12 -17.97
CA MET A 1 7.28 -2.38 -16.74
C MET A 1 6.53 -3.03 -15.60
N SER A 2 7.23 -3.50 -14.58
CA SER A 2 6.60 -3.99 -13.36
C SER A 2 5.96 -2.82 -12.61
N PRO A 3 4.76 -3.00 -12.02
CA PRO A 3 4.16 -1.94 -11.21
C PRO A 3 5.05 -1.68 -9.99
N THR A 4 5.32 -0.40 -9.73
CA THR A 4 6.00 -0.01 -8.50
C THR A 4 5.12 -0.26 -7.28
N PHE A 5 5.70 -0.36 -6.08
CA PHE A 5 4.94 -0.46 -4.82
C PHE A 5 3.85 0.61 -4.72
N ALA A 6 4.19 1.84 -5.12
CA ALA A 6 3.30 2.99 -5.16
C ALA A 6 2.05 2.73 -6.02
N GLU A 7 2.24 2.19 -7.23
CA GLU A 7 1.15 1.85 -8.14
C GLU A 7 0.31 0.68 -7.63
N ALA A 8 0.95 -0.35 -7.08
CA ALA A 8 0.27 -1.49 -6.50
C ALA A 8 -0.62 -1.07 -5.31
N LEU A 9 -0.09 -0.22 -4.43
CA LEU A 9 -0.81 0.33 -3.29
C LEU A 9 -2.02 1.15 -3.73
N LYS A 10 -1.82 2.05 -4.70
CA LYS A 10 -2.90 2.87 -5.27
C LYS A 10 -3.99 2.00 -5.89
N LYS A 11 -3.60 0.95 -6.63
CA LYS A 11 -4.54 0.01 -7.25
C LYS A 11 -5.35 -0.76 -6.21
N ALA A 12 -4.72 -1.26 -5.15
CA ALA A 12 -5.40 -1.95 -4.05
C ALA A 12 -6.38 -1.02 -3.32
N ARG A 13 -5.97 0.21 -3.03
CA ARG A 13 -6.82 1.24 -2.43
C ARG A 13 -8.04 1.55 -3.28
N LEU A 14 -7.85 1.72 -4.60
CA LEU A 14 -8.94 1.96 -5.55
C LEU A 14 -9.87 0.75 -5.68
N GLY A 15 -9.34 -0.48 -5.65
CA GLY A 15 -10.15 -1.70 -5.66
C GLY A 15 -11.08 -1.83 -4.45
N LYS A 16 -10.69 -1.26 -3.30
CA LYS A 16 -11.55 -1.16 -2.10
C LYS A 16 -12.47 0.07 -2.09
N GLY A 17 -12.32 1.00 -3.04
CA GLY A 17 -13.05 2.26 -3.04
C GLY A 17 -12.66 3.21 -1.90
N TRP A 18 -11.46 3.08 -1.35
CA TRP A 18 -11.01 3.87 -0.20
C TRP A 18 -10.30 5.15 -0.60
N THR A 19 -10.49 6.20 0.19
CA THR A 19 -9.69 7.42 0.10
C THR A 19 -8.33 7.24 0.79
N GLN A 20 -7.38 8.13 0.46
CA GLN A 20 -6.08 8.16 1.12
C GLN A 20 -6.22 8.36 2.64
N ALA A 21 -7.16 9.21 3.06
CA ALA A 21 -7.44 9.44 4.47
C ALA A 21 -7.92 8.19 5.19
N GLN A 22 -8.86 7.45 4.59
CA GLN A 22 -9.39 6.22 5.18
C GLN A 22 -8.33 5.13 5.31
N LEU A 23 -7.50 4.93 4.29
CA LEU A 23 -6.41 3.95 4.37
C LEU A 23 -5.38 4.37 5.42
N ALA A 24 -5.00 5.64 5.46
CA ALA A 24 -4.06 6.16 6.44
C ALA A 24 -4.58 6.01 7.88
N GLU A 25 -5.86 6.29 8.12
CA GLU A 25 -6.52 6.12 9.42
C GLU A 25 -6.55 4.65 9.84
N LYS A 26 -6.87 3.72 8.92
CA LYS A 26 -6.86 2.28 9.19
C LYS A 26 -5.49 1.74 9.56
N VAL A 27 -4.46 2.27 8.92
CA VAL A 27 -3.06 1.87 9.14
C VAL A 27 -2.45 2.60 10.33
N GLY A 28 -3.06 3.69 10.80
CA GLY A 28 -2.55 4.53 11.88
C GLY A 28 -1.38 5.44 11.46
N ILE A 29 -1.32 5.83 10.18
CA ILE A 29 -0.30 6.74 9.65
C ILE A 29 -0.91 8.07 9.20
N CYS A 30 -0.06 9.08 9.06
CA CYS A 30 -0.49 10.35 8.47
C CYS A 30 -0.83 10.19 6.98
N THR A 31 -1.84 10.92 6.52
CA THR A 31 -2.23 10.99 5.10
C THR A 31 -1.09 11.46 4.20
N CYS A 32 -0.28 12.42 4.68
CA CYS A 32 0.95 12.87 4.00
C CYS A 32 1.97 11.74 3.81
N THR A 33 2.07 10.83 4.78
CA THR A 33 2.97 9.67 4.70
C THR A 33 2.49 8.70 3.63
N LEU A 34 1.19 8.40 3.62
CA LEU A 34 0.57 7.58 2.57
C LEU A 34 0.75 8.20 1.17
N TYR A 35 0.57 9.53 1.06
CA TYR A 35 0.80 10.26 -0.19
C TYR A 35 2.23 10.09 -0.71
N LYS A 36 3.24 10.18 0.18
CA LYS A 36 4.65 9.96 -0.20
C LYS A 36 4.90 8.52 -0.67
N TYR A 37 4.23 7.54 -0.07
CA TYR A 37 4.31 6.15 -0.50
C TYR A 37 3.71 5.94 -1.89
N GLU A 38 2.51 6.48 -2.15
CA GLU A 38 1.85 6.42 -3.47
C GLU A 38 2.57 7.25 -4.54
N LYS A 39 3.46 8.17 -4.15
CA LYS A 39 4.31 8.94 -5.05
C LYS A 39 5.65 8.25 -5.34
N GLY A 40 6.05 7.26 -4.54
CA GLY A 40 7.38 6.64 -4.61
C GLY A 40 8.50 7.54 -4.06
N ASP A 41 8.14 8.58 -3.31
CA ASP A 41 9.07 9.56 -2.72
C ASP A 41 9.72 9.01 -1.44
N TYR A 42 9.08 8.02 -0.82
CA TYR A 42 9.53 7.41 0.43
C TYR A 42 9.24 5.92 0.44
N GLU A 43 10.23 5.11 0.82
CA GLU A 43 10.06 3.67 0.98
C GLU A 43 9.49 3.35 2.38
N PRO A 44 8.30 2.72 2.47
CA PRO A 44 7.74 2.34 3.76
C PRO A 44 8.62 1.28 4.44
N SER A 45 8.69 1.35 5.77
CA SER A 45 9.30 0.28 6.55
C SER A 45 8.45 -1.00 6.49
N LEU A 46 9.07 -2.16 6.72
CA LEU A 46 8.41 -3.46 6.80
C LEU A 46 7.14 -3.45 7.67
N ILE A 47 7.19 -2.76 8.81
CA ILE A 47 6.05 -2.60 9.72
C ILE A 47 4.87 -1.93 9.02
N ASN A 48 5.11 -0.82 8.31
CA ASN A 48 4.07 -0.10 7.59
C ASN A 48 3.56 -0.90 6.39
N ILE A 49 4.43 -1.66 5.71
CA ILE A 49 4.03 -2.56 4.62
C ILE A 49 3.07 -3.63 5.15
N VAL A 50 3.40 -4.27 6.28
CA VAL A 50 2.55 -5.26 6.93
C VAL A 50 1.21 -4.63 7.33
N SER A 51 1.22 -3.46 7.98
CA SER A 51 -0.02 -2.77 8.37
C SER A 51 -0.87 -2.35 7.17
N LEU A 52 -0.26 -1.91 6.06
CA LEU A 52 -0.96 -1.59 4.82
C LEU A 52 -1.59 -2.85 4.21
N ALA A 53 -0.85 -3.95 4.15
CA ALA A 53 -1.34 -5.21 3.63
C ALA A 53 -2.49 -5.77 4.48
N ASP A 54 -2.36 -5.71 5.81
CA ASP A 54 -3.40 -6.10 6.76
C ASP A 54 -4.67 -5.24 6.58
N ALA A 55 -4.53 -3.92 6.55
CA ALA A 55 -5.64 -3.00 6.34
C ALA A 55 -6.34 -3.25 4.99
N LEU A 56 -5.56 -3.52 3.93
CA LEU A 56 -6.09 -3.81 2.59
C LEU A 56 -6.60 -5.26 2.45
N LYS A 57 -6.41 -6.11 3.47
CA LYS A 57 -6.62 -7.57 3.41
C LYS A 57 -5.98 -8.20 2.17
N CYS A 58 -4.77 -7.78 1.86
CA CYS A 58 -4.01 -8.27 0.74
C CYS A 58 -2.77 -9.03 1.22
N GLN A 59 -2.34 -10.05 0.49
CA GLN A 59 -0.99 -10.57 0.66
C GLN A 59 0.01 -9.62 -0.02
N PHE A 60 1.18 -9.45 0.60
CA PHE A 60 2.32 -8.78 -0.01
C PHE A 60 3.42 -9.84 -0.21
N GLN A 61 4.01 -9.86 -1.40
CA GLN A 61 5.14 -10.73 -1.70
C GLN A 61 6.41 -9.87 -1.81
N CYS A 62 7.39 -10.10 -0.93
CA CYS A 62 8.68 -9.41 -0.99
C CYS A 62 9.66 -10.18 -1.92
N GLY A 63 9.44 -10.11 -3.23
CA GLY A 63 10.44 -10.54 -4.22
C GLY A 63 11.27 -9.32 -4.66
N LYS A 64 12.59 -9.49 -4.88
CA LYS A 64 13.59 -8.43 -5.17
C LYS A 64 13.28 -7.41 -6.30
N ALA A 65 12.11 -7.45 -6.94
CA ALA A 65 11.74 -6.53 -8.01
C ALA A 65 10.22 -6.27 -8.19
N ASN A 66 9.32 -6.89 -7.42
CA ASN A 66 7.88 -6.78 -7.62
C ASN A 66 7.13 -6.67 -6.28
N PHE A 67 6.28 -5.66 -6.16
CA PHE A 67 5.31 -5.55 -5.08
C PHE A 67 3.90 -5.68 -5.66
N GLU A 68 3.19 -6.70 -5.21
CA GLU A 68 1.82 -6.97 -5.64
C GLU A 68 0.94 -7.10 -4.41
N PHE A 69 -0.16 -6.36 -4.40
CA PHE A 69 -1.22 -6.49 -3.42
C PHE A 69 -2.35 -7.28 -4.07
N THR A 70 -2.43 -8.57 -3.74
CA THR A 70 -3.53 -9.42 -4.18
C THR A 70 -4.58 -9.49 -3.05
N PRO A 71 -5.84 -9.12 -3.31
CA PRO A 71 -6.89 -9.29 -2.32
C PRO A 71 -7.06 -10.78 -2.02
N HIS A 72 -7.13 -11.14 -0.75
CA HIS A 72 -7.51 -12.50 -0.36
C HIS A 72 -9.01 -12.66 -0.58
N GLU A 73 -9.39 -13.44 -1.59
CA GLU A 73 -10.77 -13.94 -1.78
C GLU A 73 -11.08 -15.01 -0.73
#